data_AF-A0A259F1G6-F1
#
_entry.id   AF-A0A259F1G6-F1
#
_cell.length_a   1.000
_cell.length_b   1.000
_cell.length_c   1.000
_cell.angle_alpha   90.00
_cell.angle_beta   90.00
_cell.angle_gamma   90.00
#
_symmetry.space_group_name_H-M   'P 1'
#
loop_
_entity.id
_entity.type
_entity.pdbx_description
1 polymer ?
#
loop_
_entity_poly.entity_id
_entity_poly.type
_entity_poly.pdbx_seq_one_letter_code
_entity_poly.pdbx_strand_id
1 'polypeptide(L)'
;METETARGFVVAEMNTHHFMFKGAGRNREAARAAVLNAWRVHRTALLARYPERTDSIPDETRMEDHFRIFYLEFEMDAGYRDGERLV
;
A
#
# COMPACT_ATOMS: atom_id res chain seq x y z
N MET A 1 -20.86 4.33 25.97
CA MET A 1 -19.64 3.62 25.53
C MET A 1 -19.33 4.18 24.15
N GLU A 2 -18.65 5.32 24.13
CA GLU A 2 -18.32 6.02 22.89
C GLU A 2 -17.35 5.13 22.11
N THR A 3 -17.76 4.74 20.92
CA THR A 3 -16.90 4.08 19.93
C THR A 3 -15.71 4.99 19.68
N GLU A 4 -14.53 4.57 20.18
CA GLU A 4 -13.23 5.12 19.78
C GLU A 4 -13.15 5.02 18.25
N THR A 5 -13.58 6.09 17.60
CA THR A 5 -13.54 6.22 16.15
C THR A 5 -12.06 6.38 15.84
N ALA A 6 -11.46 5.39 15.19
CA ALA A 6 -10.05 5.41 14.84
C ALA A 6 -9.70 6.77 14.22
N ARG A 7 -8.98 7.62 14.98
CA ARG A 7 -8.76 9.04 14.66
C ARG A 7 -7.76 9.26 13.54
N GLY A 8 -7.50 8.25 12.71
CA GLY A 8 -6.47 8.32 11.69
C GLY A 8 -6.48 7.12 10.75
N PHE A 9 -5.72 7.26 9.67
CA PHE A 9 -5.48 6.21 8.69
C PHE A 9 -4.01 6.22 8.27
N VAL A 10 -3.56 5.07 7.77
CA VAL A 10 -2.21 4.87 7.27
C VAL A 10 -2.30 4.59 5.77
N VAL A 11 -1.43 5.24 5.00
CA VAL A 11 -1.18 4.92 3.59
C VAL A 11 0.16 4.22 3.51
N ALA A 12 0.15 3.01 2.95
CA ALA A 12 1.34 2.26 2.56
C ALA A 12 1.60 2.50 1.08
N GLU A 13 2.84 2.85 0.73
CA GLU A 13 3.30 3.07 -0.63
C GLU A 13 4.46 2.14 -0.96
N MET A 14 4.39 1.48 -2.11
CA MET A 14 5.43 0.58 -2.61
C MET A 14 5.79 0.98 -4.03
N ASN A 15 7.03 1.40 -4.22
CA ASN A 15 7.53 1.90 -5.51
C ASN A 15 8.39 0.84 -6.19
N THR A 16 7.96 0.41 -7.37
CA THR A 16 8.77 -0.36 -8.32
C THR A 16 9.43 0.57 -9.33
N HIS A 17 10.23 0.04 -10.26
CA HIS A 17 10.82 0.84 -11.32
C HIS A 17 9.80 1.56 -12.23
N HIS A 18 8.61 0.98 -12.43
CA HIS A 18 7.62 1.50 -13.39
C HIS A 18 6.26 1.83 -12.77
N PHE A 19 5.99 1.33 -11.57
CA PHE A 19 4.68 1.44 -10.93
C PHE A 19 4.81 1.85 -9.47
N MET A 20 3.89 2.70 -9.03
CA MET A 20 3.65 3.02 -7.63
C MET A 20 2.36 2.34 -7.20
N PHE A 21 2.45 1.50 -6.17
CA PHE A 21 1.30 0.86 -5.55
C PHE A 21 0.99 1.57 -4.23
N LYS A 22 -0.29 1.80 -3.98
CA LYS A 22 -0.77 2.39 -2.72
C LYS A 22 -1.85 1.53 -2.10
N GLY A 23 -1.85 1.46 -0.78
CA GLY A 23 -2.89 0.83 0.02
C GLY A 23 -3.17 1.65 1.26
N ALA A 24 -4.43 1.80 1.64
CA ALA A 24 -4.83 2.52 2.85
C ALA A 24 -5.46 1.57 3.86
N GLY A 25 -5.27 1.85 5.14
CA GLY A 25 -5.84 1.05 6.23
C GLY A 25 -5.91 1.83 7.55
N ARG A 26 -6.66 1.29 8.52
CA ARG A 26 -6.75 1.89 9.87
C ARG A 26 -5.46 1.78 10.68
N ASN A 27 -4.52 0.95 10.24
CA ASN A 27 -3.20 0.77 10.82
C ASN A 27 -2.22 0.31 9.73
N ARG A 28 -0.93 0.20 10.08
CA ARG A 28 0.13 -0.22 9.15
C ARG A 28 -0.11 -1.60 8.55
N GLU A 29 -0.60 -2.55 9.33
CA GLU A 29 -0.86 -3.92 8.86
C GLU A 29 -1.95 -3.95 7.79
N ALA A 30 -3.06 -3.25 8.02
CA ALA A 30 -4.15 -3.13 7.07
C ALA A 30 -3.71 -2.39 5.79
N ALA A 31 -2.92 -1.32 5.93
CA ALA A 31 -2.37 -0.59 4.79
C ALA A 31 -1.38 -1.47 3.98
N ARG A 32 -0.53 -2.24 4.67
CA ARG A 32 0.39 -3.22 4.06
C ARG A 32 -0.38 -4.29 3.30
N ALA A 33 -1.40 -4.88 3.90
CA ALA A 33 -2.24 -5.88 3.25
C ALA A 33 -2.93 -5.30 1.99
N ALA A 34 -3.39 -4.05 2.05
CA ALA A 34 -4.00 -3.37 0.91
C ALA A 34 -3.01 -3.16 -0.25
N VAL A 35 -1.78 -2.70 0.02
CA VAL A 35 -0.78 -2.50 -1.04
C VAL A 35 -0.30 -3.82 -1.65
N LEU A 36 -0.12 -4.87 -0.83
CA LEU A 36 0.23 -6.20 -1.31
C LEU A 36 -0.89 -6.83 -2.15
N ASN A 37 -2.16 -6.61 -1.77
CA ASN A 37 -3.29 -7.05 -2.59
C ASN A 37 -3.34 -6.28 -3.93
N ALA A 38 -3.02 -4.99 -3.96
CA ALA A 38 -2.94 -4.23 -5.21
C ALA A 38 -1.86 -4.81 -6.15
N TRP A 39 -0.71 -5.20 -5.61
CA TRP A 39 0.31 -5.93 -6.37
C TRP A 39 -0.21 -7.27 -6.89
N ARG A 40 -0.83 -8.09 -6.04
CA ARG A 40 -1.36 -9.41 -6.43
C ARG A 40 -2.34 -9.31 -7.60
N VAL A 41 -3.24 -8.32 -7.56
CA VAL A 41 -4.20 -8.06 -8.65
C VAL A 41 -3.48 -7.66 -9.93
N HIS A 42 -2.50 -6.75 -9.84
CA HIS A 42 -1.70 -6.34 -10.99
C HIS A 42 -0.91 -7.50 -11.60
N ARG A 43 -0.21 -8.28 -10.76
CA ARG A 43 0.54 -9.47 -11.17
C ARG A 43 -0.38 -10.48 -11.87
N THR A 44 -1.54 -10.77 -11.30
CA THR A 44 -2.51 -11.69 -11.91
C THR A 44 -2.95 -11.22 -13.30
N ALA A 45 -3.28 -9.94 -13.44
CA ALA A 45 -3.67 -9.37 -14.73
C ALA A 45 -2.52 -9.38 -15.75
N LEU A 46 -1.29 -9.15 -15.31
CA LEU A 46 -0.10 -9.18 -16.15
C LEU A 46 0.21 -10.60 -16.63
N LEU A 47 0.18 -11.59 -15.74
CA LEU A 47 0.44 -12.99 -16.08
C LEU A 47 -0.67 -13.63 -16.91
N ALA A 48 -1.91 -13.15 -16.80
CA ALA A 48 -2.97 -13.56 -17.73
C ALA A 48 -2.66 -13.17 -19.19
N ARG A 49 -1.85 -12.13 -19.41
CA ARG A 49 -1.41 -11.69 -20.75
C ARG A 49 -0.06 -12.27 -21.14
N TYR A 50 0.82 -12.52 -20.17
CA TYR A 50 2.20 -12.97 -20.36
C TYR A 50 2.54 -14.10 -19.38
N PRO A 51 1.95 -15.30 -19.56
CA PRO A 51 2.13 -16.41 -18.62
C PRO A 51 3.59 -16.89 -18.51
N GLU A 52 4.38 -16.72 -19.57
CA GLU A 52 5.81 -17.05 -19.62
C GLU A 52 6.66 -16.24 -18.64
N ARG A 53 6.12 -15.14 -18.08
CA ARG A 53 6.82 -14.28 -17.12
C ARG A 53 6.63 -14.69 -15.65
N THR A 54 5.92 -15.79 -15.38
CA THR A 54 5.55 -16.23 -14.01
C THR A 54 6.74 -16.27 -13.05
N ASP A 55 7.88 -16.82 -13.48
CA ASP A 55 9.08 -16.97 -12.64
C ASP A 55 9.89 -15.68 -12.51
N SER A 56 9.66 -14.70 -13.39
CA SER A 56 10.36 -13.42 -13.40
C SER A 56 9.67 -12.32 -12.58
N ILE A 57 8.41 -12.54 -12.19
CA ILE A 57 7.59 -11.55 -11.47
C ILE A 57 7.30 -12.09 -10.06
N PRO A 58 7.88 -11.49 -8.99
CA PRO A 58 7.73 -11.97 -7.63
C PRO A 58 6.26 -11.95 -7.19
N ASP A 59 5.84 -12.91 -6.37
CA ASP A 59 4.53 -12.85 -5.71
C ASP A 59 4.53 -11.83 -4.55
N GLU A 60 3.36 -11.59 -3.97
CA GLU A 60 3.18 -10.64 -2.88
C GLU A 60 3.97 -10.95 -1.60
N THR A 61 4.33 -12.22 -1.36
CA THR A 61 5.09 -12.61 -0.16
C THR A 61 6.56 -12.22 -0.26
N ARG A 62 7.05 -12.08 -1.49
CA ARG A 62 8.44 -11.72 -1.80
C ARG A 62 8.63 -10.25 -2.13
N MET A 63 7.56 -9.46 -2.22
CA MET A 63 7.66 -8.07 -2.66
C MET A 63 8.55 -7.22 -1.76
N GLU A 64 8.53 -7.45 -0.45
CA GLU A 64 9.37 -6.70 0.49
C GLU A 64 10.85 -7.08 0.45
N ASP A 65 11.21 -8.20 -0.20
CA ASP A 65 12.61 -8.52 -0.51
C ASP A 65 13.16 -7.65 -1.65
N HIS A 66 12.26 -7.14 -2.51
CA HIS A 66 12.61 -6.40 -3.72
C HIS A 66 12.32 -4.89 -3.61
N PHE A 67 11.29 -4.50 -2.87
CA PHE A 67 10.81 -3.13 -2.78
C PHE A 67 10.42 -2.77 -1.35
N ARG A 68 10.86 -1.60 -0.90
CA ARG A 68 10.49 -1.08 0.42
C ARG A 68 9.07 -0.53 0.41
N ILE A 69 8.31 -0.82 1.46
CA ILE A 69 7.03 -0.18 1.75
C ILE A 69 7.26 1.01 2.68
N PHE A 70 6.84 2.19 2.24
CA PHE A 70 6.83 3.41 3.04
C PHE A 70 5.44 3.64 3.64
N TYR A 71 5.39 4.17 4.86
CA TYR A 71 4.13 4.41 5.57
C TYR A 71 3.97 5.90 5.85
N LEU A 72 2.80 6.43 5.52
CA LEU A 72 2.37 7.79 5.80
C LEU A 72 1.17 7.68 6.74
N GLU A 73 1.26 8.30 7.92
CA GLU A 73 0.22 8.27 8.93
C GLU A 73 -0.50 9.62 8.96
N PHE A 74 -1.82 9.57 8.97
CA PHE A 74 -2.69 10.73 8.93
C PHE A 74 -3.68 10.66 10.09
N GLU A 75 -3.82 11.76 10.82
CA GLU A 75 -4.93 11.99 11.75
C GLU A 75 -6.13 12.55 10.97
N MET A 76 -7.33 12.02 11.23
CA MET A 76 -8.58 12.58 10.72
C MET A 76 -8.85 13.94 11.40
N ASP A 77 -9.50 14.85 10.67
CA ASP A 77 -9.86 16.23 11.10
C ASP A 77 -8.73 17.25 11.22
N ALA A 78 -7.49 16.90 10.88
CA ALA A 78 -6.45 17.89 10.61
C ALA A 78 -6.43 18.24 9.12
N GLY A 79 -6.37 19.53 8.79
CA GLY A 79 -6.02 19.93 7.42
C GLY A 79 -4.57 19.52 7.14
N TYR A 80 -4.25 19.14 5.90
CA TYR A 80 -2.87 18.86 5.50
C TYR A 80 -2.51 19.66 4.26
N ARG A 81 -1.30 20.21 4.25
CA ARG A 81 -0.68 20.82 3.08
C ARG A 81 0.74 20.27 2.95
N ASP A 82 1.04 19.68 1.79
CA ASP A 82 2.37 19.15 1.48
C ASP A 82 2.89 18.10 2.48
N GLY A 83 1.98 17.32 3.10
CA GLY A 83 2.33 16.32 4.12
C GLY A 83 2.55 16.91 5.52
N GLU A 84 2.49 18.24 5.66
CA GLU A 84 2.51 18.91 6.95
C GLU A 84 1.09 19.15 7.47
N ARG A 85 0.93 18.99 8.78
CA ARG A 85 -0.33 19.22 9.47
C ARG A 85 -0.60 20.72 9.59
N LEU A 86 -1.71 21.18 9.01
CA LEU A 86 -2.25 22.51 9.26
C LEU A 86 -2.99 22.48 10.59
N VAL A 87 -2.46 23.20 11.58
CA VAL A 87 -3.05 23.34 12.93
C VAL A 87 -4.10 24.44 12.91
#